data_AF-A0A7I8VXG5-F1
#
_entry.id   AF-A0A7I8VXG5-F1
#
_cell.length_a   1.000
_cell.length_b   1.000
_cell.length_c   1.000
_cell.angle_alpha   90.00
_cell.angle_beta   90.00
_cell.angle_gamma   90.00
#
_symmetry.space_group_name_H-M   'P 1'
#
loop_
_entity.id
_entity.type
_entity.pdbx_description
1 polymer ?
#
loop_
_entity_poly.entity_id
_entity_poly.type
_entity_poly.pdbx_seq_one_letter_code
_entity_poly.pdbx_strand_id
1 'polypeptide(L)'
;MPKYESFRTLVSRCNDWLRVNSQLKVVSCETFSVNLPSEKKKGIVNCKKTVLETGTTPSLNITKLQDRYIDVIKCFRVHLKPKCSLDSAEPDQIGYLNILPEILKEAGIFSYPEFSSWNDTLKSLNQYLKQQPISGRILCVQSLGFYRTEKSFDPEDCRMREHSFGGSNSFQLRLYYLQGEPAHEELGSIDFPPNLIRKPGALTLGKVEKLSSVVDRVQSWISSQKGIKVTNIQTINFSFDIYDGKEKVNTQNIQHFKSDVPMEHFVRVLRVYYIPECELPMAAANSLAFAAKKALRKEIKSRILALSESEKLRQSEIVTKKLIERAEFKNSERICVFLSMSDEIRTEVILSNIFKNNKKCFIPRYDGPNMDMVELYGMEDYDKLPETSWKIKQPKSDDNRNNAIDSGGLHLLLIPGLAFTTTGKRCGRGKGYYDNYLKNYESIFKKRPITIALAFKEQIFDDIPTTDNDMPIDAVLYEDK
;
A
#
# COMPACT_ATOMS: atom_id res chain seq x y z
N MET A 1 36.08 12.95 -28.39
CA MET A 1 34.64 12.64 -28.48
C MET A 1 33.92 13.29 -27.30
N PRO A 2 32.65 13.70 -27.42
CA PRO A 2 31.92 14.24 -26.27
C PRO A 2 31.89 13.22 -25.14
N LYS A 3 32.16 13.67 -23.92
CA LYS A 3 31.98 12.90 -22.68
C LYS A 3 30.61 13.24 -22.12
N TYR A 4 29.84 12.22 -21.74
CA TYR A 4 28.55 12.39 -21.10
C TYR A 4 28.68 12.10 -19.60
N GLU A 5 27.80 12.72 -18.82
CA GLU A 5 27.71 12.47 -17.38
C GLU A 5 27.29 11.01 -17.09
N SER A 6 27.65 10.51 -15.91
CA SER A 6 27.16 9.20 -15.46
C SER A 6 25.66 9.25 -15.16
N PHE A 7 25.00 8.08 -15.17
CA PHE A 7 23.59 7.99 -14.83
C PHE A 7 23.32 8.45 -13.39
N ARG A 8 24.22 8.09 -12.45
CA ARG A 8 24.24 8.63 -11.09
C ARG A 8 24.17 10.16 -11.03
N THR A 9 24.96 10.84 -11.85
CA THR A 9 24.97 12.31 -11.91
C THR A 9 23.62 12.86 -12.37
N LEU A 10 22.95 12.21 -13.32
CA LEU A 10 21.60 12.60 -13.77
C LEU A 10 20.58 12.50 -12.64
N VAL A 11 20.59 11.40 -11.87
CA VAL A 11 19.67 11.18 -10.75
C VAL A 11 19.97 12.17 -9.60
N SER A 12 21.25 12.40 -9.29
CA SER A 12 21.65 13.38 -8.27
C SER A 12 21.12 14.78 -8.60
N ARG A 13 21.33 15.24 -9.84
CA ARG A 13 20.83 16.55 -10.29
C ARG A 13 19.30 16.63 -10.25
N CYS A 14 18.61 15.54 -10.58
CA CYS A 14 17.15 15.49 -10.44
C CYS A 14 16.73 15.64 -8.98
N ASN A 15 17.41 14.96 -8.05
CA ASN A 15 17.13 15.06 -6.62
C ASN A 15 17.39 16.46 -6.07
N ASP A 16 18.45 17.15 -6.51
CA ASP A 16 18.72 18.54 -6.17
C ASP A 16 17.57 19.46 -6.63
N TRP A 17 17.07 19.23 -7.84
CA TRP A 17 15.93 19.97 -8.38
C TRP A 17 14.62 19.69 -7.63
N LEU A 18 14.38 18.44 -7.21
CA LEU A 18 13.20 18.07 -6.41
C LEU A 18 13.20 18.74 -5.04
N ARG A 19 14.36 18.93 -4.40
CA ARG A 19 14.46 19.63 -3.10
C ARG A 19 13.96 21.07 -3.17
N VAL A 20 14.23 21.76 -4.28
CA VAL A 20 13.77 23.14 -4.48
C VAL A 20 12.34 23.23 -5.07
N ASN A 21 11.73 22.09 -5.41
CA ASN A 21 10.35 21.99 -5.92
C ASN A 21 9.51 21.03 -5.05
N SER A 22 9.53 21.25 -3.73
CA SER A 22 8.89 20.38 -2.73
C SER A 22 7.36 20.28 -2.84
N GLN A 23 6.73 21.18 -3.59
CA GLN A 23 5.30 21.17 -3.93
C GLN A 23 4.92 20.08 -4.95
N LEU A 24 5.90 19.46 -5.59
CA LEU A 24 5.70 18.39 -6.58
C LEU A 24 5.96 17.02 -5.95
N LYS A 25 5.22 16.03 -6.44
CA LYS A 25 5.34 14.61 -6.10
C LYS A 25 5.75 13.81 -7.32
N VAL A 26 6.69 12.90 -7.14
CA VAL A 26 7.13 11.95 -8.15
C VAL A 26 6.08 10.86 -8.31
N VAL A 27 5.60 10.67 -9.55
CA VAL A 27 4.63 9.64 -9.91
C VAL A 27 5.33 8.41 -10.48
N SER A 28 6.32 8.63 -11.34
CA SER A 28 7.15 7.57 -11.93
C SER A 28 8.39 8.18 -12.57
N CYS A 29 9.34 7.34 -12.99
CA CYS A 29 10.49 7.78 -13.76
C CYS A 29 10.95 6.71 -14.74
N GLU A 30 11.73 7.11 -15.74
CA GLU A 30 12.22 6.20 -16.77
C GLU A 30 13.61 6.60 -17.29
N THR A 31 14.45 5.59 -17.55
CA THR A 31 15.53 5.69 -18.52
C THR A 31 14.95 5.47 -19.91
N PHE A 32 15.33 6.32 -20.86
CA PHE A 32 15.05 6.11 -22.29
C PHE A 32 16.29 6.44 -23.11
N SER A 33 16.40 5.86 -24.30
CA SER A 33 17.55 6.02 -25.19
C SER A 33 17.25 6.94 -26.36
N VAL A 34 18.25 7.72 -26.78
CA VAL A 34 18.20 8.59 -27.96
C VAL A 34 19.39 8.28 -28.85
N ASN A 35 19.13 7.95 -30.13
CA ASN A 35 20.17 7.72 -31.12
C ASN A 35 20.74 9.07 -31.59
N LEU A 36 22.06 9.18 -31.64
CA LEU A 36 22.77 10.32 -32.22
C LEU A 36 23.21 9.99 -33.66
N PRO A 37 22.75 10.74 -34.68
CA PRO A 37 23.23 10.57 -36.03
C PRO A 37 24.74 10.87 -36.11
N SER A 38 25.49 10.02 -36.81
CA SER A 38 26.96 10.12 -36.92
C SER A 38 27.43 11.47 -37.53
N GLU A 39 26.56 12.15 -38.29
CA GLU A 39 26.93 13.35 -39.07
C GLU A 39 26.86 14.70 -38.33
N LYS A 40 26.40 14.77 -37.08
CA LYS A 40 26.33 16.07 -36.35
C LYS A 40 27.06 16.04 -35.02
N LYS A 41 28.36 16.33 -35.07
CA LYS A 41 29.31 16.59 -33.97
C LYS A 41 28.95 17.80 -33.07
N LYS A 42 27.68 18.01 -32.70
CA LYS A 42 27.29 19.12 -31.80
C LYS A 42 26.91 18.71 -30.38
N GLY A 43 26.87 17.42 -30.05
CA GLY A 43 26.67 16.96 -28.66
C GLY A 43 25.33 17.38 -28.02
N ILE A 44 24.41 17.96 -28.79
CA ILE A 44 23.09 18.37 -28.31
C ILE A 44 22.13 17.20 -28.51
N VAL A 45 21.72 16.57 -27.42
CA VAL A 45 20.66 15.56 -27.41
C VAL A 45 19.32 16.29 -27.46
N ASN A 46 18.57 16.12 -28.55
CA ASN A 46 17.23 16.70 -28.68
C ASN A 46 16.17 15.64 -28.39
N CYS A 47 15.69 15.61 -27.15
CA CYS A 47 14.65 14.67 -26.69
C CYS A 47 13.23 14.98 -27.22
N LYS A 48 13.06 16.00 -28.06
CA LYS A 48 11.77 16.42 -28.65
C LYS A 48 11.61 16.03 -30.12
N LYS A 49 12.61 15.43 -30.76
CA LYS A 49 12.55 15.03 -32.18
C LYS A 49 12.33 13.53 -32.33
N THR A 50 11.37 13.14 -33.17
CA THR A 50 11.25 11.79 -33.70
C THR A 50 12.46 11.51 -34.59
N VAL A 51 13.24 10.48 -34.26
CA VAL A 51 14.29 9.96 -35.14
C VAL A 51 13.66 8.86 -35.98
N LEU A 52 13.70 9.00 -37.30
CA LEU A 52 13.32 7.91 -38.21
C LEU A 52 14.52 6.95 -38.30
N GLU A 53 14.39 5.73 -37.79
CA GLU A 53 15.28 4.63 -38.19
C GLU A 53 14.82 4.15 -39.57
N THR A 54 15.35 4.75 -40.63
CA THR A 54 15.18 4.20 -41.97
C THR A 54 16.03 2.93 -42.08
N GLY A 55 15.38 1.76 -42.07
CA GLY A 55 15.96 0.49 -42.51
C GLY A 55 16.23 0.44 -44.03
N THR A 56 16.44 1.59 -44.67
CA THR A 56 17.07 1.60 -45.99
C THR A 56 18.53 1.29 -45.76
N THR A 57 18.95 0.10 -46.15
CA THR A 57 20.33 -0.16 -46.55
C THR A 57 20.85 1.09 -47.26
N PRO A 58 21.80 1.84 -46.67
CA PRO A 58 22.61 2.72 -47.46
C PRO A 58 23.25 1.78 -48.47
N SER A 59 22.94 1.98 -49.75
CA SER A 59 23.61 1.36 -50.88
C SER A 59 25.06 1.06 -50.47
N LEU A 60 25.44 -0.22 -50.49
CA LEU A 60 26.78 -0.70 -50.16
C LEU A 60 27.82 0.23 -50.77
N ASN A 61 28.34 1.14 -49.96
CA ASN A 61 29.66 1.71 -50.10
C ASN A 61 30.32 1.57 -48.73
N ILE A 62 30.44 0.31 -48.31
CA ILE A 62 31.12 -0.16 -47.09
C ILE A 62 32.62 0.08 -47.25
N THR A 63 33.04 1.34 -47.24
CA THR A 63 34.46 1.73 -47.24
C THR A 63 34.82 2.57 -46.03
N LYS A 64 33.84 3.06 -45.24
CA LYS A 64 34.10 3.87 -44.05
C LYS A 64 33.69 3.15 -42.77
N LEU A 65 34.67 2.91 -41.90
CA LEU A 65 34.52 2.35 -40.54
C LEU A 65 33.49 3.09 -39.66
N GLN A 66 33.18 4.35 -39.98
CA GLN A 66 32.28 5.22 -39.21
C GLN A 66 30.79 4.87 -39.40
N ASP A 67 30.42 4.18 -40.47
CA ASP A 67 29.02 3.82 -40.77
C ASP A 67 28.56 2.52 -40.06
N ARG A 68 29.43 1.92 -39.22
CA ARG A 68 29.15 0.65 -38.51
C ARG A 68 28.64 0.82 -37.08
N TYR A 69 28.61 2.04 -36.55
CA TYR A 69 28.31 2.28 -35.14
C TYR A 69 27.25 3.36 -34.94
N ILE A 70 26.30 3.09 -34.03
CA ILE A 70 25.30 4.05 -33.57
C ILE A 70 25.66 4.45 -32.14
N ASP A 71 25.83 5.76 -31.90
CA ASP A 71 25.98 6.31 -30.54
C ASP A 71 24.58 6.48 -29.94
N VAL A 72 24.32 5.74 -28.86
CA VAL A 72 23.06 5.75 -28.12
C VAL A 72 23.27 6.47 -26.79
N ILE A 73 22.43 7.47 -26.49
CA ILE A 73 22.49 8.22 -25.23
C ILE A 73 21.30 7.89 -24.35
N LYS A 74 21.57 7.41 -23.14
CA LYS A 74 20.58 7.23 -22.08
C LYS A 74 20.24 8.58 -21.47
N CYS A 75 18.94 8.84 -21.35
CA CYS A 75 18.35 10.01 -20.75
C CYS A 75 17.47 9.57 -19.57
N PHE A 76 17.27 10.47 -18.60
CA PHE A 76 16.40 10.24 -17.44
C PHE A 76 15.20 11.19 -17.49
N ARG A 77 13.99 10.64 -17.39
CA ARG A 77 12.72 11.38 -17.34
C ARG A 77 11.99 11.09 -16.04
N VAL A 78 11.40 12.11 -15.44
CA VAL A 78 10.57 12.00 -14.25
C VAL A 78 9.19 12.57 -14.53
N HIS A 79 8.17 11.84 -14.11
CA HIS A 79 6.76 12.22 -14.21
C HIS A 79 6.29 12.75 -12.86
N LEU A 80 5.69 13.94 -12.85
CA LEU A 80 5.40 14.71 -11.64
C LEU A 80 3.93 15.10 -11.57
N LYS A 81 3.41 15.27 -10.34
CA LYS A 81 2.10 15.90 -10.08
C LYS A 81 2.18 16.87 -8.89
N PRO A 82 1.27 17.83 -8.75
CA PRO A 82 1.16 18.62 -7.53
C PRO A 82 0.82 17.76 -6.31
N LYS A 83 1.39 18.08 -5.15
CA LYS A 83 1.04 17.45 -3.87
C LYS A 83 -0.35 17.88 -3.39
N CYS A 84 -1.04 16.99 -2.67
CA CYS A 84 -2.26 17.32 -1.93
C CYS A 84 -2.03 17.33 -0.41
N SER A 85 -3.05 17.69 0.37
CA SER A 85 -2.98 17.80 1.84
C SER A 85 -2.67 16.49 2.57
N LEU A 86 -2.76 15.35 1.88
CA LEU A 86 -2.45 14.02 2.41
C LEU A 86 -1.00 13.59 2.14
N ASP A 87 -0.25 14.32 1.30
CA ASP A 87 1.13 14.01 0.97
C ASP A 87 2.12 14.57 2.01
N SER A 88 3.28 13.93 2.16
CA SER A 88 4.35 14.44 3.04
C SER A 88 4.80 15.84 2.61
N ALA A 89 5.09 16.69 3.60
CA ALA A 89 5.69 18.00 3.37
C ALA A 89 7.14 17.89 2.84
N GLU A 90 7.84 16.79 3.12
CA GLU A 90 9.22 16.58 2.70
C GLU A 90 9.34 16.35 1.18
N PRO A 91 10.37 16.89 0.51
CA PRO A 91 10.56 16.70 -0.92
C PRO A 91 10.88 15.23 -1.24
N ASP A 92 10.27 14.71 -2.30
CA ASP A 92 10.58 13.36 -2.79
C ASP A 92 12.04 13.28 -3.25
N GLN A 93 12.69 12.14 -3.00
CA GLN A 93 14.03 11.83 -3.47
C GLN A 93 14.02 10.46 -4.13
N ILE A 94 14.66 10.33 -5.29
CA ILE A 94 14.71 9.11 -6.09
C ILE A 94 16.03 8.40 -5.83
N GLY A 95 15.95 7.15 -5.38
CA GLY A 95 17.05 6.19 -5.42
C GLY A 95 16.89 5.21 -6.57
N TYR A 96 17.97 4.52 -6.93
CA TYR A 96 17.93 3.43 -7.90
C TYR A 96 18.96 2.34 -7.59
N LEU A 97 18.71 1.14 -8.13
CA LEU A 97 19.62 0.01 -8.13
C LEU A 97 19.72 -0.56 -9.55
N ASN A 98 20.94 -0.90 -9.97
CA ASN A 98 21.19 -1.66 -11.19
C ASN A 98 21.42 -3.12 -10.84
N ILE A 99 20.73 -4.01 -11.53
CA ILE A 99 20.84 -5.45 -11.38
C ILE A 99 21.21 -6.01 -12.75
N LEU A 100 22.30 -6.77 -12.77
CA LEU A 100 22.77 -7.47 -13.96
C LEU A 100 22.51 -8.97 -13.78
N PRO A 101 22.19 -9.69 -14.87
CA PRO A 101 22.09 -11.13 -14.81
C PRO A 101 23.48 -11.74 -14.53
N GLU A 102 23.47 -12.85 -13.81
CA GLU A 102 24.69 -13.59 -13.47
C GLU A 102 25.31 -14.17 -14.73
N ILE A 103 26.64 -14.14 -14.83
CA ILE A 103 27.36 -14.77 -15.93
C ILE A 103 27.50 -16.26 -15.59
N LEU A 104 26.73 -17.11 -16.28
CA LEU A 104 26.77 -18.57 -16.12
C LEU A 104 27.98 -19.18 -16.84
N LYS A 105 28.38 -18.57 -17.96
CA LYS A 105 29.54 -18.99 -18.75
C LYS A 105 30.24 -17.78 -19.34
N GLU A 106 31.56 -17.70 -19.15
CA GLU A 106 32.36 -16.63 -19.71
C GLU A 106 32.48 -16.74 -21.24
N ALA A 107 32.76 -15.59 -21.87
CA ALA A 107 33.02 -15.53 -23.30
C ALA A 107 34.32 -16.26 -23.64
N GLY A 108 34.26 -17.16 -24.62
CA GLY A 108 35.43 -17.83 -25.20
C GLY A 108 35.93 -17.09 -26.46
N ILE A 109 36.98 -17.62 -27.08
CA ILE A 109 37.55 -17.04 -28.32
C ILE A 109 36.52 -17.02 -29.47
N PHE A 110 35.61 -18.01 -29.50
CA PHE A 110 34.57 -18.16 -30.52
C PHE A 110 33.16 -18.28 -29.92
N SER A 111 32.98 -17.97 -28.64
CA SER A 111 31.69 -18.11 -27.96
C SER A 111 31.36 -16.88 -27.13
N TYR A 112 30.10 -16.48 -27.15
CA TYR A 112 29.59 -15.37 -26.35
C TYR A 112 29.29 -15.83 -24.92
N PRO A 113 29.23 -14.89 -23.95
CA PRO A 113 28.88 -15.23 -22.58
C PRO A 113 27.41 -15.62 -22.46
N GLU A 114 27.13 -16.60 -21.62
CA GLU A 114 25.76 -17.02 -21.27
C GLU A 114 25.39 -16.42 -19.91
N PHE A 115 24.22 -15.80 -19.82
CA PHE A 115 23.71 -15.20 -18.58
C PHE A 115 22.48 -15.91 -18.02
N SER A 116 22.21 -15.70 -16.74
CA SER A 116 21.03 -16.19 -16.06
C SER A 116 19.73 -15.69 -16.69
N SER A 117 18.66 -16.44 -16.48
CA SER A 117 17.34 -16.09 -16.98
C SER A 117 16.77 -14.84 -16.31
N TRP A 118 15.73 -14.28 -16.92
CA TRP A 118 14.98 -13.18 -16.31
C TRP A 118 14.46 -13.52 -14.90
N ASN A 119 13.78 -14.66 -14.76
CA ASN A 119 13.22 -15.09 -13.48
C ASN A 119 14.30 -15.35 -12.43
N ASP A 120 15.44 -15.91 -12.80
CA ASP A 120 16.52 -16.15 -11.84
C ASP A 120 17.17 -14.83 -11.39
N THR A 121 17.31 -13.87 -12.29
CA THR A 121 17.77 -12.51 -11.94
C THR A 121 16.81 -11.83 -10.96
N LEU A 122 15.49 -11.95 -11.17
CA LEU A 122 14.49 -11.43 -10.24
C LEU A 122 14.51 -12.12 -8.88
N LYS A 123 14.67 -13.45 -8.85
CA LYS A 123 14.83 -14.21 -7.59
C LYS A 123 16.04 -13.71 -6.80
N SER A 124 17.18 -13.55 -7.46
CA SER A 124 18.40 -13.03 -6.83
C SER A 124 18.21 -11.61 -6.28
N LEU A 125 17.52 -10.74 -7.02
CA LEU A 125 17.15 -9.41 -6.53
C LEU A 125 16.26 -9.50 -5.28
N ASN A 126 15.20 -10.30 -5.30
CA ASN A 126 14.30 -10.43 -4.15
C ASN A 126 15.02 -11.02 -2.92
N GLN A 127 15.97 -11.94 -3.13
CA GLN A 127 16.81 -12.45 -2.06
C GLN A 127 17.73 -11.36 -1.49
N TYR A 128 18.33 -10.52 -2.35
CA TYR A 128 19.13 -9.39 -1.92
C TYR A 128 18.29 -8.38 -1.11
N LEU A 129 17.10 -8.00 -1.59
CA LEU A 129 16.20 -7.06 -0.90
C LEU A 129 15.75 -7.59 0.47
N LYS A 130 15.63 -8.91 0.65
CA LYS A 130 15.34 -9.53 1.96
C LYS A 130 16.48 -9.37 2.97
N GLN A 131 17.72 -9.36 2.49
CA GLN A 131 18.91 -9.21 3.35
C GLN A 131 19.26 -7.74 3.59
N GLN A 132 19.09 -6.91 2.57
CA GLN A 132 19.41 -5.49 2.56
C GLN A 132 18.22 -4.72 1.95
N PRO A 133 17.22 -4.34 2.76
CA PRO A 133 16.08 -3.59 2.26
C PRO A 133 16.53 -2.22 1.74
N ILE A 134 15.93 -1.79 0.63
CA ILE A 134 16.11 -0.42 0.14
C ILE A 134 15.56 0.57 1.15
N SER A 135 16.22 1.73 1.27
CA SER A 135 15.78 2.84 2.12
C SER A 135 14.61 3.57 1.47
N GLY A 136 13.45 2.93 1.40
CA GLY A 136 12.23 3.50 0.84
C GLY A 136 11.36 2.47 0.12
N ARG A 137 10.50 2.95 -0.79
CA ARG A 137 9.51 2.13 -1.50
C ARG A 137 9.76 2.10 -2.99
N ILE A 138 9.61 0.93 -3.62
CA ILE A 138 9.77 0.75 -5.06
C ILE A 138 8.74 1.63 -5.79
N LEU A 139 9.26 2.45 -6.69
CA LEU A 139 8.50 3.37 -7.55
C LEU A 139 8.14 2.69 -8.87
N CYS A 140 9.14 2.21 -9.60
CA CYS A 140 8.98 1.51 -10.88
C CYS A 140 10.25 0.73 -11.23
N VAL A 141 10.13 -0.20 -12.16
CA VAL A 141 11.22 -1.07 -12.61
C VAL A 141 11.35 -1.01 -14.12
N GLN A 142 12.59 -1.09 -14.63
CA GLN A 142 12.86 -1.14 -16.05
C GLN A 142 13.68 -2.35 -16.50
N SER A 143 13.18 -3.01 -17.56
CA SER A 143 13.93 -3.92 -18.41
C SER A 143 14.70 -3.11 -19.47
N LEU A 144 16.00 -2.95 -19.30
CA LEU A 144 16.85 -2.25 -20.26
C LEU A 144 17.69 -3.27 -21.04
N GLY A 145 17.48 -3.35 -22.35
CA GLY A 145 18.38 -4.12 -23.22
C GLY A 145 19.70 -3.41 -23.39
N PHE A 146 20.79 -4.15 -23.48
CA PHE A 146 22.08 -3.60 -23.90
C PHE A 146 22.83 -4.56 -24.81
N TYR A 147 23.57 -3.99 -25.76
CA TYR A 147 24.43 -4.72 -26.67
C TYR A 147 25.81 -4.95 -26.05
N ARG A 148 26.32 -6.19 -26.10
CA ARG A 148 27.67 -6.52 -25.60
C ARG A 148 28.58 -6.92 -26.76
N THR A 149 29.45 -5.99 -27.19
CA THR A 149 30.62 -6.28 -28.04
C THR A 149 31.93 -6.35 -27.27
N GLU A 150 31.99 -5.80 -26.06
CA GLU A 150 33.22 -5.63 -25.29
C GLU A 150 33.18 -6.40 -23.96
N LYS A 151 34.38 -6.68 -23.42
CA LYS A 151 34.58 -7.50 -22.21
C LYS A 151 33.91 -6.93 -20.95
N SER A 152 33.63 -5.61 -20.89
CA SER A 152 33.02 -4.92 -19.74
C SER A 152 31.78 -4.11 -20.11
N PHE A 153 30.73 -4.19 -19.28
CA PHE A 153 29.54 -3.33 -19.35
C PHE A 153 29.47 -2.46 -18.10
N ASP A 154 29.43 -1.14 -18.26
CA ASP A 154 29.18 -0.21 -17.17
C ASP A 154 27.71 0.25 -17.19
N PRO A 155 26.87 -0.18 -16.22
CA PRO A 155 25.48 0.24 -16.14
C PRO A 155 25.30 1.74 -15.88
N GLU A 156 26.34 2.43 -15.42
CA GLU A 156 26.35 3.88 -15.16
C GLU A 156 26.68 4.71 -16.41
N ASP A 157 27.23 4.11 -17.46
CA ASP A 157 27.52 4.85 -18.68
C ASP A 157 26.22 5.25 -19.39
N CYS A 158 26.06 6.56 -19.58
CA CYS A 158 24.94 7.12 -20.34
C CYS A 158 25.20 7.11 -21.83
N ARG A 159 26.41 6.81 -22.28
CA ARG A 159 26.72 6.58 -23.69
C ARG A 159 26.91 5.09 -23.93
N MET A 160 26.28 4.58 -24.95
CA MET A 160 26.56 3.25 -25.48
C MET A 160 26.87 3.34 -26.95
N ARG A 161 27.75 2.45 -27.41
CA ARG A 161 28.04 2.30 -28.83
C ARG A 161 27.49 0.96 -29.27
N GLU A 162 26.49 0.99 -30.14
CA GLU A 162 25.92 -0.21 -30.71
C GLU A 162 26.60 -0.51 -32.04
N HIS A 163 26.96 -1.77 -32.24
CA HIS A 163 27.48 -2.26 -33.51
C HIS A 163 26.31 -2.63 -34.42
N SER A 164 26.45 -2.33 -35.71
CA SER A 164 25.40 -2.62 -36.69
C SER A 164 25.33 -4.12 -37.03
N PHE A 165 26.40 -4.88 -36.76
CA PHE A 165 26.53 -6.31 -37.09
C PHE A 165 27.30 -7.07 -36.00
N GLY A 166 26.85 -8.29 -35.65
CA GLY A 166 27.58 -9.26 -34.81
C GLY A 166 27.75 -8.90 -33.31
N GLY A 167 27.03 -9.61 -32.43
CA GLY A 167 27.13 -9.44 -30.98
C GLY A 167 25.98 -10.07 -30.19
N SER A 168 26.12 -10.18 -28.86
CA SER A 168 25.08 -10.69 -27.97
C SER A 168 24.34 -9.56 -27.26
N ASN A 169 23.01 -9.60 -27.31
CA ASN A 169 22.18 -8.75 -26.44
C ASN A 169 22.08 -9.38 -25.05
N SER A 170 22.17 -8.55 -24.02
CA SER A 170 21.80 -8.91 -22.65
C SER A 170 20.85 -7.85 -22.08
N PHE A 171 20.51 -7.97 -20.81
CA PHE A 171 19.58 -7.06 -20.16
C PHE A 171 20.14 -6.57 -18.82
N GLN A 172 19.69 -5.38 -18.43
CA GLN A 172 19.89 -4.80 -17.12
C GLN A 172 18.50 -4.51 -16.54
N LEU A 173 18.31 -4.89 -15.28
CA LEU A 173 17.18 -4.48 -14.47
C LEU A 173 17.56 -3.18 -13.74
N ARG A 174 16.76 -2.13 -13.91
CA ARG A 174 16.92 -0.89 -13.13
C ARG A 174 15.69 -0.69 -12.26
N LEU A 175 15.85 -0.81 -10.95
CA LEU A 175 14.82 -0.58 -9.97
C LEU A 175 14.94 0.86 -9.46
N TYR A 176 13.87 1.63 -9.53
CA TYR A 176 13.76 2.96 -8.93
C TYR A 176 12.90 2.90 -7.68
N TYR A 177 13.27 3.68 -6.67
CA TYR A 177 12.53 3.79 -5.41
C TYR A 177 12.48 5.23 -4.92
N LEU A 178 11.41 5.57 -4.19
CA LEU A 178 11.34 6.82 -3.45
C LEU A 178 11.99 6.60 -2.09
N GLN A 179 12.95 7.45 -1.73
CA GLN A 179 13.68 7.34 -0.48
C GLN A 179 12.76 7.59 0.72
N GLY A 180 12.99 6.86 1.81
CA GLY A 180 12.24 6.95 3.05
C GLY A 180 12.57 5.80 3.98
N GLU A 181 11.64 5.49 4.88
CA GLU A 181 11.78 4.33 5.78
C GLU A 181 11.95 3.02 4.99
N PRO A 182 12.86 2.12 5.40
CA PRO A 182 13.12 0.89 4.67
C PRO A 182 11.87 0.04 4.49
N ALA A 183 11.53 -0.28 3.23
CA ALA A 183 10.42 -1.17 2.92
C ALA A 183 10.92 -2.55 2.51
N HIS A 184 10.23 -3.58 2.99
CA HIS A 184 10.51 -4.97 2.69
C HIS A 184 9.62 -5.44 1.52
N GLU A 185 9.70 -4.73 0.39
CA GLU A 185 8.88 -5.03 -0.80
C GLU A 185 9.55 -6.14 -1.63
N GLU A 186 8.76 -7.13 -2.06
CA GLU A 186 9.18 -8.14 -3.02
C GLU A 186 8.70 -7.75 -4.43
N LEU A 187 9.55 -7.94 -5.44
CA LEU A 187 9.21 -7.60 -6.82
C LEU A 187 8.73 -8.84 -7.59
N GLY A 188 7.50 -8.78 -8.09
CA GLY A 188 6.94 -9.73 -9.06
C GLY A 188 7.00 -9.20 -10.50
N SER A 189 7.06 -10.12 -11.46
CA SER A 189 6.84 -9.80 -12.88
C SER A 189 6.09 -10.92 -13.60
N ILE A 190 5.25 -10.56 -14.57
CA ILE A 190 4.56 -11.50 -15.43
C ILE A 190 4.51 -10.99 -16.87
N ASP A 191 4.65 -11.90 -17.83
CA ASP A 191 4.65 -11.59 -19.26
C ASP A 191 3.38 -12.05 -19.96
N PHE A 192 2.89 -11.21 -20.86
CA PHE A 192 1.76 -11.47 -21.73
C PHE A 192 2.24 -11.43 -23.19
N PRO A 193 2.81 -12.53 -23.70
CA PRO A 193 3.14 -12.61 -25.12
C PRO A 193 1.87 -12.72 -25.96
N PRO A 194 1.87 -12.19 -27.20
CA PRO A 194 0.71 -12.28 -28.06
C PRO A 194 0.46 -13.74 -28.47
N ASN A 195 -0.79 -14.19 -28.39
CA ASN A 195 -1.20 -15.50 -28.87
C ASN A 195 -1.02 -15.64 -30.40
N LEU A 196 -0.62 -16.83 -30.85
CA LEU A 196 -0.56 -17.16 -32.27
C LEU A 196 -1.98 -17.43 -32.79
N ILE A 197 -2.47 -16.59 -33.70
CA ILE A 197 -3.77 -16.74 -34.37
C ILE A 197 -3.66 -17.72 -35.55
N ARG A 198 -2.56 -17.65 -36.31
CA ARG A 198 -2.32 -18.49 -37.48
C ARG A 198 -0.87 -18.91 -37.55
N LYS A 199 -0.63 -20.21 -37.72
CA LYS A 199 0.71 -20.75 -37.96
C LYS A 199 1.31 -20.18 -39.25
N PRO A 200 2.63 -19.98 -39.31
CA PRO A 200 3.33 -19.67 -40.54
C PRO A 200 3.11 -20.79 -41.58
N GLY A 201 2.95 -20.43 -42.85
CA GLY A 201 2.95 -21.36 -43.97
C GLY A 201 4.24 -21.24 -44.78
N ALA A 202 4.44 -22.11 -45.77
CA ALA A 202 5.67 -22.14 -46.59
C ALA A 202 6.08 -20.78 -47.21
N LEU A 203 5.10 -19.91 -47.48
CA LEU A 203 5.30 -18.56 -48.04
C LEU A 203 4.57 -17.45 -47.28
N THR A 204 4.02 -17.74 -46.09
CA THR A 204 3.22 -16.76 -45.33
C THR A 204 3.66 -16.66 -43.88
N LEU A 205 3.85 -15.43 -43.41
CA LEU A 205 4.16 -15.17 -42.01
C LEU A 205 3.00 -15.60 -41.10
N GLY A 206 3.37 -16.11 -39.92
CA GLY A 206 2.44 -16.37 -38.83
C GLY A 206 1.73 -15.09 -38.41
N LYS A 207 0.47 -15.21 -38.00
CA LYS A 207 -0.33 -14.08 -37.53
C LYS A 207 -0.48 -14.19 -36.02
N VAL A 208 -0.12 -13.12 -35.31
CA VAL A 208 -0.30 -13.02 -33.85
C VAL A 208 -1.46 -12.08 -33.51
N GLU A 209 -1.95 -12.16 -32.28
CA GLU A 209 -3.01 -11.27 -31.80
C GLU A 209 -2.59 -9.80 -31.77
N LYS A 210 -3.59 -8.91 -31.82
CA LYS A 210 -3.35 -7.46 -31.75
C LYS A 210 -2.95 -7.08 -30.33
N LEU A 211 -2.15 -6.03 -30.19
CA LEU A 211 -1.76 -5.49 -28.89
C LEU A 211 -2.97 -5.15 -28.01
N SER A 212 -4.08 -4.68 -28.59
CA SER A 212 -5.33 -4.43 -27.85
C SER A 212 -5.83 -5.69 -27.13
N SER A 213 -5.79 -6.85 -27.78
CA SER A 213 -6.19 -8.13 -27.17
C SER A 213 -5.24 -8.56 -26.05
N VAL A 214 -3.95 -8.24 -26.18
CA VAL A 214 -2.97 -8.45 -25.08
C VAL A 214 -3.31 -7.54 -23.89
N VAL A 215 -3.66 -6.27 -24.14
CA VAL A 215 -4.08 -5.31 -23.10
C VAL A 215 -5.33 -5.82 -22.37
N ASP A 216 -6.33 -6.34 -23.08
CA ASP A 216 -7.55 -6.89 -22.47
C ASP A 216 -7.24 -8.08 -21.52
N ARG A 217 -6.29 -8.93 -21.91
CA ARG A 217 -5.81 -10.03 -21.05
C ARG A 217 -5.05 -9.52 -19.82
N VAL A 218 -4.20 -8.50 -19.99
CA VAL A 218 -3.50 -7.85 -18.88
C VAL A 218 -4.52 -7.25 -17.89
N GLN A 219 -5.50 -6.50 -18.37
CA GLN A 219 -6.57 -5.93 -17.55
C GLN A 219 -7.35 -7.00 -16.80
N SER A 220 -7.73 -8.08 -17.49
CA SER A 220 -8.44 -9.21 -16.88
C SER A 220 -7.63 -9.85 -15.75
N TRP A 221 -6.32 -10.07 -15.98
CA TRP A 221 -5.43 -10.63 -14.96
C TRP A 221 -5.25 -9.69 -13.77
N ILE A 222 -5.02 -8.39 -14.00
CA ILE A 222 -4.89 -7.40 -12.90
C ILE A 222 -6.18 -7.39 -12.06
N SER A 223 -7.34 -7.38 -12.72
CA SER A 223 -8.64 -7.35 -12.04
C SER A 223 -8.94 -8.63 -11.23
N SER A 224 -8.30 -9.76 -11.58
CA SER A 224 -8.46 -11.02 -10.85
C SER A 224 -7.50 -11.16 -9.66
N GLN A 225 -6.47 -10.31 -9.55
CA GLN A 225 -5.52 -10.40 -8.44
C GLN A 225 -6.07 -9.71 -7.18
N LYS A 226 -5.83 -10.33 -6.02
CA LYS A 226 -6.04 -9.71 -4.70
C LYS A 226 -4.68 -9.46 -4.06
N GLY A 227 -4.48 -8.28 -3.48
CA GLY A 227 -3.26 -7.96 -2.74
C GLY A 227 -2.02 -7.81 -3.62
N ILE A 228 -2.12 -7.11 -4.75
CA ILE A 228 -0.95 -6.67 -5.52
C ILE A 228 -1.01 -5.16 -5.78
N LYS A 229 0.15 -4.52 -5.76
CA LYS A 229 0.36 -3.14 -6.22
C LYS A 229 1.11 -3.18 -7.55
N VAL A 230 0.42 -2.93 -8.66
CA VAL A 230 1.08 -2.79 -9.98
C VAL A 230 1.97 -1.56 -9.96
N THR A 231 3.25 -1.72 -10.28
CA THR A 231 4.22 -0.61 -10.30
C THR A 231 4.26 0.04 -11.67
N ASN A 232 4.46 -0.76 -12.72
CA ASN A 232 4.45 -0.31 -14.11
C ASN A 232 4.26 -1.48 -15.09
N ILE A 233 3.83 -1.15 -16.31
CA ILE A 233 3.69 -2.09 -17.43
C ILE A 233 4.65 -1.64 -18.53
N GLN A 234 5.36 -2.59 -19.12
CA GLN A 234 6.35 -2.32 -20.16
C GLN A 234 6.02 -3.08 -21.44
N THR A 235 6.28 -2.46 -22.59
CA THR A 235 6.30 -3.16 -23.87
C THR A 235 7.74 -3.57 -24.17
N ILE A 236 7.99 -4.87 -24.31
CA ILE A 236 9.31 -5.44 -24.60
C ILE A 236 9.24 -6.17 -25.92
N ASN A 237 10.22 -5.92 -26.79
CA ASN A 237 10.34 -6.64 -28.06
C ASN A 237 11.15 -7.91 -27.83
N PHE A 238 10.56 -9.05 -28.19
CA PHE A 238 11.25 -10.33 -28.21
C PHE A 238 11.46 -10.77 -29.64
N SER A 239 12.65 -11.27 -29.95
CA SER A 239 12.90 -11.91 -31.23
C SER A 239 12.01 -13.14 -31.37
N PHE A 240 11.41 -13.30 -32.54
CA PHE A 240 10.47 -14.36 -32.83
C PHE A 240 10.76 -14.91 -34.22
N ASP A 241 11.41 -16.08 -34.27
CA ASP A 241 11.62 -16.79 -35.52
C ASP A 241 10.31 -17.37 -36.03
N ILE A 242 9.65 -16.61 -36.92
CA ILE A 242 8.38 -16.99 -37.56
C ILE A 242 8.56 -18.23 -38.47
N TYR A 243 9.78 -18.64 -38.79
CA TYR A 243 10.07 -19.79 -39.66
C TYR A 243 10.35 -21.09 -38.89
N ASP A 244 10.61 -21.04 -37.59
CA ASP A 244 11.11 -22.18 -36.82
C ASP A 244 10.00 -23.02 -36.14
N GLY A 245 8.74 -22.75 -36.49
CA GLY A 245 7.58 -23.50 -35.95
C GLY A 245 7.39 -23.39 -34.42
N LYS A 246 8.13 -22.52 -33.73
CA LYS A 246 8.04 -22.32 -32.28
C LYS A 246 6.65 -21.82 -31.88
N GLU A 247 5.93 -22.62 -31.08
CA GLU A 247 4.56 -22.32 -30.66
C GLU A 247 4.47 -21.29 -29.52
N LYS A 248 5.60 -20.98 -28.84
CA LYS A 248 5.64 -20.06 -27.70
C LYS A 248 6.86 -19.12 -27.77
N VAL A 249 6.64 -17.84 -27.50
CA VAL A 249 7.69 -16.83 -27.31
C VAL A 249 8.43 -17.14 -26.01
N ASN A 250 9.74 -17.33 -26.06
CA ASN A 250 10.55 -17.50 -24.85
C ASN A 250 10.81 -16.12 -24.21
N THR A 251 9.97 -15.74 -23.23
CA THR A 251 10.11 -14.44 -22.57
C THR A 251 11.16 -14.43 -21.44
N GLN A 252 11.74 -15.59 -21.14
CA GLN A 252 12.74 -15.80 -20.09
C GLN A 252 14.16 -15.59 -20.59
N ASN A 253 14.38 -15.84 -21.89
CA ASN A 253 15.64 -15.56 -22.56
C ASN A 253 15.52 -14.25 -23.36
N ILE A 254 16.02 -13.17 -22.79
CA ILE A 254 16.10 -11.85 -23.46
C ILE A 254 17.37 -11.77 -24.33
N GLN A 255 18.27 -12.75 -24.24
CA GLN A 255 19.45 -12.79 -25.11
C GLN A 255 19.02 -13.14 -26.53
N HIS A 256 19.39 -12.28 -27.46
CA HIS A 256 19.22 -12.52 -28.89
C HIS A 256 20.53 -12.17 -29.60
N PHE A 257 20.93 -13.03 -30.53
CA PHE A 257 22.07 -12.79 -31.40
C PHE A 257 21.59 -12.07 -32.64
N LYS A 258 22.11 -10.86 -32.89
CA LYS A 258 21.89 -10.21 -34.18
C LYS A 258 22.58 -11.03 -35.26
N SER A 259 21.78 -11.70 -36.10
CA SER A 259 22.30 -12.47 -37.24
C SER A 259 22.58 -11.53 -38.41
N ASP A 260 23.47 -11.92 -39.33
CA ASP A 260 23.73 -11.19 -40.58
C ASP A 260 22.57 -11.28 -41.61
N VAL A 261 21.41 -11.81 -41.19
CA VAL A 261 20.27 -12.12 -42.07
C VAL A 261 19.31 -10.91 -42.14
N PRO A 262 18.76 -10.54 -43.31
CA PRO A 262 18.16 -9.21 -43.52
C PRO A 262 16.84 -8.90 -42.80
N MET A 263 16.19 -9.87 -42.13
CA MET A 263 14.82 -9.72 -41.62
C MET A 263 14.63 -10.43 -40.27
N GLU A 264 15.04 -9.80 -39.17
CA GLU A 264 14.65 -10.22 -37.81
C GLU A 264 13.23 -9.77 -37.51
N HIS A 265 12.37 -10.70 -37.08
CA HIS A 265 10.99 -10.40 -36.71
C HIS A 265 10.87 -10.30 -35.19
N PHE A 266 10.18 -9.27 -34.71
CA PHE A 266 9.95 -9.05 -33.28
C PHE A 266 8.47 -9.12 -32.95
N VAL A 267 8.16 -9.68 -31.78
CA VAL A 267 6.83 -9.63 -31.17
C VAL A 267 6.86 -8.73 -29.94
N ARG A 268 5.83 -7.91 -29.79
CA ARG A 268 5.64 -7.03 -28.63
C ARG A 268 4.97 -7.81 -27.51
N VAL A 269 5.66 -7.95 -26.39
CA VAL A 269 5.18 -8.59 -25.17
C VAL A 269 4.91 -7.51 -24.14
N LEU A 270 3.77 -7.59 -23.43
CA LEU A 270 3.52 -6.74 -22.27
C LEU A 270 4.04 -7.42 -21.02
N ARG A 271 4.99 -6.78 -20.33
CA ARG A 271 5.49 -7.21 -19.01
C ARG A 271 4.86 -6.34 -17.93
N VAL A 272 4.17 -6.96 -16.99
CA VAL A 272 3.61 -6.28 -15.81
C VAL A 272 4.54 -6.50 -14.63
N TYR A 273 4.98 -5.41 -14.00
CA TYR A 273 5.64 -5.46 -12.71
C TYR A 273 4.65 -5.13 -11.60
N TYR A 274 4.77 -5.86 -10.51
CA TYR A 274 3.89 -5.70 -9.37
C TYR A 274 4.63 -6.04 -8.08
N ILE A 275 4.12 -5.54 -6.97
CA ILE A 275 4.58 -5.89 -5.63
C ILE A 275 3.43 -6.65 -4.98
N PRO A 276 3.63 -7.91 -4.57
CA PRO A 276 2.68 -8.57 -3.69
C PRO A 276 2.55 -7.71 -2.43
N GLU A 277 1.36 -7.19 -2.18
CA GLU A 277 1.07 -6.61 -0.88
C GLU A 277 0.99 -7.80 0.08
N CYS A 278 2.09 -8.06 0.80
CA CYS A 278 1.96 -8.77 2.06
C CYS A 278 0.93 -7.98 2.86
N GLU A 279 -0.16 -8.61 3.26
CA GLU A 279 -0.90 -8.16 4.43
C GLU A 279 0.17 -7.83 5.47
N LEU A 280 0.22 -6.57 5.92
CA LEU A 280 1.09 -6.20 7.01
C LEU A 280 0.91 -7.29 8.07
N PRO A 281 1.99 -7.94 8.55
CA PRO A 281 1.83 -8.96 9.58
C PRO A 281 0.91 -8.38 10.64
N MET A 282 -0.15 -9.08 11.06
CA MET A 282 -1.17 -8.51 11.95
C MET A 282 -0.55 -7.78 13.15
N ALA A 283 0.62 -8.23 13.62
CA ALA A 283 1.42 -7.55 14.64
C ALA A 283 1.85 -6.11 14.24
N ALA A 284 2.34 -5.89 13.04
CA ALA A 284 2.73 -4.58 12.52
C ALA A 284 1.53 -3.68 12.24
N ALA A 285 0.45 -4.23 11.63
CA ALA A 285 -0.80 -3.50 11.43
C ALA A 285 -1.41 -3.05 12.77
N ASN A 286 -1.47 -3.96 13.74
CA ASN A 286 -1.93 -3.66 15.09
C ASN A 286 -1.01 -2.65 15.78
N SER A 287 0.31 -2.74 15.63
CA SER A 287 1.26 -1.75 16.18
C SER A 287 1.00 -0.33 15.66
N LEU A 288 0.80 -0.18 14.34
CA LEU A 288 0.44 1.10 13.73
C LEU A 288 -0.93 1.58 14.22
N ALA A 289 -1.92 0.70 14.30
CA ALA A 289 -3.23 1.03 14.84
C ALA A 289 -3.15 1.46 16.32
N PHE A 290 -2.29 0.83 17.14
CA PHE A 290 -2.07 1.24 18.52
C PHE A 290 -1.44 2.64 18.62
N ALA A 291 -0.46 2.95 17.76
CA ALA A 291 0.14 4.28 17.69
C ALA A 291 -0.88 5.34 17.26
N ALA A 292 -1.67 5.06 16.22
CA ALA A 292 -2.74 5.94 15.75
C ALA A 292 -3.82 6.15 16.81
N LYS A 293 -4.27 5.09 17.50
CA LYS A 293 -5.20 5.19 18.64
C LYS A 293 -4.62 6.05 19.76
N LYS A 294 -3.32 5.95 20.07
CA LYS A 294 -2.68 6.77 21.10
C LYS A 294 -2.72 8.26 20.73
N ALA A 295 -2.47 8.60 19.48
CA ALA A 295 -2.59 9.97 18.97
C ALA A 295 -4.05 10.47 19.05
N LEU A 296 -5.01 9.66 18.59
CA LEU A 296 -6.44 9.98 18.66
C LEU A 296 -6.90 10.24 20.10
N ARG A 297 -6.51 9.39 21.06
CA ARG A 297 -6.86 9.61 22.48
C ARG A 297 -6.37 10.95 23.01
N LYS A 298 -5.19 11.40 22.59
CA LYS A 298 -4.63 12.71 22.98
C LYS A 298 -5.45 13.86 22.40
N GLU A 299 -5.81 13.76 21.12
CA GLU A 299 -6.61 14.75 20.42
C GLU A 299 -7.99 14.92 21.07
N ILE A 300 -8.71 13.83 21.29
CA ILE A 300 -10.08 13.86 21.85
C ILE A 300 -10.07 14.42 23.25
N LYS A 301 -9.08 14.01 24.07
CA LYS A 301 -8.95 14.53 25.43
C LYS A 301 -8.84 16.05 25.41
N SER A 302 -8.11 16.62 24.44
CA SER A 302 -8.02 18.07 24.27
C SER A 302 -9.35 18.70 23.85
N ARG A 303 -10.11 18.06 22.94
CA ARG A 303 -11.42 18.55 22.49
C ARG A 303 -12.44 18.60 23.63
N ILE A 304 -12.53 17.53 24.43
CA ILE A 304 -13.46 17.44 25.56
C ILE A 304 -13.08 18.39 26.70
N LEU A 305 -11.78 18.59 26.95
CA LEU A 305 -11.32 19.58 27.93
C LEU A 305 -11.66 21.02 27.55
N ALA A 306 -11.86 21.30 26.25
CA ALA A 306 -12.30 22.62 25.78
C ALA A 306 -13.82 22.85 25.95
N LEU A 307 -14.60 21.81 26.26
CA LEU A 307 -16.03 21.96 26.53
C LEU A 307 -16.26 22.50 27.94
N SER A 308 -17.12 23.53 28.02
CA SER A 308 -17.63 24.00 29.30
C SER A 308 -18.52 22.95 29.97
N GLU A 309 -18.59 22.96 31.30
CA GLU A 309 -19.49 22.05 32.03
C GLU A 309 -20.97 22.25 31.64
N SER A 310 -21.38 23.48 31.32
CA SER A 310 -22.73 23.75 30.79
C SER A 310 -22.99 23.08 29.45
N GLU A 311 -22.00 23.03 28.55
CA GLU A 311 -22.17 22.37 27.25
C GLU A 311 -22.21 20.85 27.40
N LYS A 312 -21.38 20.29 28.30
CA LYS A 312 -21.43 18.86 28.63
C LYS A 312 -22.79 18.47 29.20
N LEU A 313 -23.33 19.27 30.12
CA LEU A 313 -24.65 19.02 30.70
C LEU A 313 -25.75 19.07 29.63
N ARG A 314 -25.75 20.13 28.82
CA ARG A 314 -26.72 20.33 27.73
C ARG A 314 -26.73 19.17 26.73
N GLN A 315 -25.55 18.73 26.26
CA GLN A 315 -25.45 17.57 25.37
C GLN A 315 -25.89 16.27 26.07
N SER A 316 -25.58 16.11 27.36
CA SER A 316 -26.00 14.93 28.14
C SER A 316 -27.51 14.82 28.26
N GLU A 317 -28.22 15.93 28.46
CA GLU A 317 -29.69 15.97 28.51
C GLU A 317 -30.31 15.56 27.17
N ILE A 318 -29.75 16.06 26.06
CA ILE A 318 -30.22 15.73 24.70
C ILE A 318 -30.02 14.25 24.41
N VAL A 319 -28.82 13.72 24.68
CA VAL A 319 -28.51 12.30 24.48
C VAL A 319 -29.38 11.42 25.36
N THR A 320 -29.61 11.82 26.62
CA THR A 320 -30.50 11.11 27.55
C THR A 320 -31.93 11.03 27.04
N LYS A 321 -32.47 12.16 26.55
CA LYS A 321 -33.82 12.20 25.96
C LYS A 321 -33.92 11.26 24.76
N LYS A 322 -32.96 11.35 23.83
CA LYS A 322 -32.89 10.46 22.66
C LYS A 322 -32.85 8.97 23.07
N LEU A 323 -32.08 8.63 24.09
CA LEU A 323 -31.97 7.26 24.58
C LEU A 323 -33.29 6.75 25.16
N ILE A 324 -33.94 7.51 26.03
CA ILE A 324 -35.17 7.09 26.71
C ILE A 324 -36.33 6.88 25.71
N GLU A 325 -36.30 7.60 24.58
CA GLU A 325 -37.30 7.48 23.53
C GLU A 325 -37.13 6.23 22.64
N ARG A 326 -35.94 5.61 22.62
CA ARG A 326 -35.60 4.43 21.80
C ARG A 326 -36.35 3.16 22.24
N ALA A 327 -36.72 2.34 21.26
CA ALA A 327 -37.38 1.06 21.51
C ALA A 327 -36.47 0.09 22.26
N GLU A 328 -35.18 0.11 21.93
CA GLU A 328 -34.12 -0.69 22.53
C GLU A 328 -34.02 -0.44 24.04
N PHE A 329 -34.17 0.81 24.48
CA PHE A 329 -34.18 1.18 25.90
C PHE A 329 -35.52 0.81 26.57
N LYS A 330 -36.65 1.16 25.95
CA LYS A 330 -37.99 0.89 26.49
C LYS A 330 -38.24 -0.60 26.72
N ASN A 331 -37.83 -1.45 25.78
CA ASN A 331 -38.05 -2.90 25.81
C ASN A 331 -37.02 -3.67 26.64
N SER A 332 -35.93 -3.02 27.09
CA SER A 332 -34.91 -3.68 27.90
C SER A 332 -35.27 -3.69 29.38
N GLU A 333 -35.25 -4.86 30.03
CA GLU A 333 -35.49 -5.02 31.47
C GLU A 333 -34.19 -5.05 32.27
N ARG A 334 -33.08 -5.42 31.63
CA ARG A 334 -31.76 -5.59 32.24
C ARG A 334 -30.77 -4.72 31.50
N ILE A 335 -30.43 -3.58 32.08
CA ILE A 335 -29.66 -2.53 31.42
C ILE A 335 -28.37 -2.30 32.21
N CYS A 336 -27.24 -2.32 31.52
CA CYS A 336 -25.98 -1.87 32.10
C CYS A 336 -25.70 -0.42 31.71
N VAL A 337 -25.33 0.39 32.70
CA VAL A 337 -24.99 1.81 32.57
C VAL A 337 -23.63 2.07 33.18
N PHE A 338 -22.75 2.74 32.46
CA PHE A 338 -21.48 3.20 33.02
C PHE A 338 -21.71 4.40 33.94
N LEU A 339 -20.88 4.53 34.98
CA LEU A 339 -20.93 5.68 35.88
C LEU A 339 -19.96 6.75 35.35
N SER A 340 -20.53 7.84 34.86
CA SER A 340 -19.84 8.82 34.01
C SER A 340 -18.66 9.51 34.68
N MET A 341 -17.54 9.57 33.97
CA MET A 341 -16.43 10.47 34.30
C MET A 341 -16.71 11.90 33.81
N SER A 342 -15.88 12.86 34.25
CA SER A 342 -15.98 14.29 33.87
C SER A 342 -15.85 14.58 32.36
N ASP A 343 -15.34 13.62 31.60
CA ASP A 343 -15.14 13.67 30.14
C ASP A 343 -16.11 12.75 29.39
N GLU A 344 -17.21 12.33 30.02
CA GLU A 344 -18.25 11.47 29.45
C GLU A 344 -19.65 12.08 29.60
N ILE A 345 -20.61 11.59 28.82
CA ILE A 345 -22.03 11.93 28.96
C ILE A 345 -22.51 11.56 30.37
N ARG A 346 -23.21 12.49 31.04
CA ARG A 346 -23.78 12.29 32.37
C ARG A 346 -24.89 11.23 32.34
N THR A 347 -24.78 10.22 33.20
CA THR A 347 -25.69 9.05 33.21
C THR A 347 -26.65 9.01 34.40
N GLU A 348 -26.57 9.97 35.33
CA GLU A 348 -27.35 10.00 36.57
C GLU A 348 -28.87 10.09 36.30
N VAL A 349 -29.27 10.85 35.28
CA VAL A 349 -30.66 10.95 34.84
C VAL A 349 -31.15 9.63 34.21
N ILE A 350 -30.27 8.93 33.50
CA ILE A 350 -30.56 7.61 32.91
C ILE A 350 -30.78 6.59 34.03
N LEU A 351 -29.90 6.56 35.04
CA LEU A 351 -30.06 5.68 36.22
C LEU A 351 -31.41 5.92 36.91
N SER A 352 -31.74 7.19 37.18
CA SER A 352 -33.02 7.57 37.79
C SER A 352 -34.21 7.09 36.97
N ASN A 353 -34.12 7.15 35.64
CA ASN A 353 -35.17 6.66 34.75
C ASN A 353 -35.32 5.14 34.78
N ILE A 354 -34.20 4.39 34.82
CA ILE A 354 -34.20 2.92 34.90
C ILE A 354 -34.94 2.47 36.18
N PHE A 355 -34.59 3.06 37.33
CA PHE A 355 -35.22 2.74 38.61
C PHE A 355 -36.69 3.14 38.66
N LYS A 356 -37.04 4.32 38.14
CA LYS A 356 -38.44 4.76 38.07
C LYS A 356 -39.32 3.81 37.25
N ASN A 357 -38.75 3.09 36.28
CA ASN A 357 -39.44 2.13 35.43
C ASN A 357 -39.27 0.67 35.91
N ASN A 358 -38.81 0.44 37.15
CA ASN A 358 -38.62 -0.90 37.74
C ASN A 358 -37.75 -1.86 36.91
N LYS A 359 -36.78 -1.31 36.16
CA LYS A 359 -35.82 -2.10 35.39
C LYS A 359 -34.62 -2.46 36.27
N LYS A 360 -33.98 -3.59 36.00
CA LYS A 360 -32.73 -3.98 36.67
C LYS A 360 -31.55 -3.21 36.09
N CYS A 361 -30.84 -2.50 36.97
CA CYS A 361 -29.67 -1.71 36.61
C CYS A 361 -28.39 -2.47 36.96
N PHE A 362 -27.45 -2.54 36.02
CA PHE A 362 -26.11 -3.07 36.25
C PHE A 362 -25.07 -1.98 36.00
N ILE A 363 -23.98 -1.98 36.74
CA ILE A 363 -22.88 -1.02 36.61
C ILE A 363 -21.54 -1.76 36.51
N PRO A 364 -20.53 -1.20 35.80
CA PRO A 364 -19.22 -1.81 35.74
C PRO A 364 -18.53 -1.76 37.12
N ARG A 365 -17.95 -2.88 37.55
CA ARG A 365 -17.03 -2.97 38.68
C ARG A 365 -15.68 -3.48 38.18
N TYR A 366 -14.64 -2.68 38.40
CA TYR A 366 -13.29 -3.03 37.97
C TYR A 366 -12.54 -3.76 39.08
N ASP A 367 -11.88 -4.86 38.73
CA ASP A 367 -10.95 -5.58 39.60
C ASP A 367 -9.69 -5.99 38.80
N GLY A 368 -8.62 -5.21 38.96
CA GLY A 368 -7.38 -5.39 38.20
C GLY A 368 -7.61 -5.40 36.67
N PRO A 369 -7.28 -6.50 35.96
CA PRO A 369 -7.52 -6.63 34.52
C PRO A 369 -8.96 -7.02 34.15
N ASN A 370 -9.80 -7.34 35.13
CA ASN A 370 -11.15 -7.83 34.93
C ASN A 370 -12.21 -6.74 35.16
N MET A 371 -13.36 -6.90 34.52
CA MET A 371 -14.52 -6.03 34.70
C MET A 371 -15.78 -6.90 34.71
N ASP A 372 -16.55 -6.79 35.78
CA ASP A 372 -17.88 -7.39 35.91
C ASP A 372 -18.96 -6.32 35.79
N MET A 373 -20.19 -6.75 35.50
CA MET A 373 -21.37 -5.88 35.55
C MET A 373 -22.24 -6.31 36.72
N VAL A 374 -22.25 -5.52 37.79
CA VAL A 374 -22.92 -5.86 39.05
C VAL A 374 -24.19 -5.05 39.25
N GLU A 375 -25.19 -5.65 39.88
CA GLU A 375 -26.50 -5.00 40.10
C GLU A 375 -26.38 -3.76 41.01
N LEU A 376 -27.06 -2.69 40.63
CA LEU A 376 -27.25 -1.47 41.41
C LEU A 376 -28.70 -1.44 41.88
N TYR A 377 -28.94 -1.33 43.18
CA TYR A 377 -30.28 -1.55 43.76
C TYR A 377 -31.16 -0.30 43.79
N GLY A 378 -30.60 0.89 43.59
CA GLY A 378 -31.34 2.15 43.56
C GLY A 378 -30.45 3.38 43.62
N MET A 379 -31.06 4.56 43.62
CA MET A 379 -30.32 5.83 43.75
C MET A 379 -29.68 6.00 45.14
N GLU A 380 -30.34 5.56 46.22
CA GLU A 380 -29.74 5.58 47.55
C GLU A 380 -28.50 4.68 47.67
N ASP A 381 -28.49 3.56 46.93
CA ASP A 381 -27.33 2.67 46.83
C ASP A 381 -26.21 3.34 46.05
N TYR A 382 -26.53 3.97 44.90
CA TYR A 382 -25.60 4.77 44.12
C TYR A 382 -24.93 5.89 44.94
N ASP A 383 -25.67 6.57 45.81
CA ASP A 383 -25.15 7.65 46.63
C ASP A 383 -24.14 7.17 47.69
N LYS A 384 -24.28 5.92 48.14
CA LYS A 384 -23.39 5.29 49.14
C LYS A 384 -22.14 4.63 48.53
N LEU A 385 -22.06 4.50 47.21
CA LEU A 385 -20.92 3.86 46.55
C LEU A 385 -19.62 4.64 46.80
N PRO A 386 -18.52 3.97 47.19
CA PRO A 386 -17.22 4.61 47.26
C PRO A 386 -16.67 4.94 45.87
N GLU A 387 -15.79 5.94 45.81
CA GLU A 387 -15.05 6.28 44.59
C GLU A 387 -13.74 5.48 44.49
N THR A 388 -13.40 5.09 43.27
CA THR A 388 -12.07 4.60 42.90
C THR A 388 -11.05 5.74 42.79
N SER A 389 -9.78 5.39 42.58
CA SER A 389 -8.72 6.35 42.22
C SER A 389 -9.00 7.13 40.93
N TRP A 390 -9.92 6.64 40.09
CA TRP A 390 -10.35 7.28 38.85
C TRP A 390 -11.56 8.20 39.04
N LYS A 391 -12.00 8.42 40.28
CA LYS A 391 -13.21 9.21 40.60
C LYS A 391 -14.49 8.63 40.01
N ILE A 392 -14.51 7.31 39.82
CA ILE A 392 -15.68 6.54 39.40
C ILE A 392 -16.23 5.83 40.62
N LYS A 393 -17.53 5.97 40.88
CA LYS A 393 -18.23 5.22 41.91
C LYS A 393 -18.28 3.73 41.53
N GLN A 394 -17.96 2.83 42.45
CA GLN A 394 -18.21 1.39 42.28
C GLN A 394 -18.38 0.70 43.63
N PRO A 395 -19.05 -0.47 43.68
CA PRO A 395 -19.09 -1.29 44.90
C PRO A 395 -17.69 -1.74 45.32
N LYS A 396 -17.49 -1.93 46.63
CA LYS A 396 -16.25 -2.52 47.15
C LYS A 396 -16.08 -3.96 46.65
N SER A 397 -14.86 -4.47 46.68
CA SER A 397 -14.55 -5.84 46.24
C SER A 397 -15.22 -6.91 47.12
N ASP A 398 -15.45 -6.61 48.40
CA ASP A 398 -16.14 -7.47 49.37
C ASP A 398 -17.68 -7.30 49.37
N ASP A 399 -18.20 -6.38 48.56
CA ASP A 399 -19.65 -6.22 48.36
C ASP A 399 -20.16 -7.29 47.38
N ASN A 400 -20.85 -8.29 47.92
CA ASN A 400 -21.40 -9.41 47.16
C ASN A 400 -22.68 -9.00 46.44
N ARG A 401 -22.53 -8.68 45.15
CA ARG A 401 -23.63 -8.28 44.26
C ARG A 401 -23.85 -9.28 43.14
N ASN A 402 -25.09 -9.36 42.67
CA ASN A 402 -25.43 -10.18 41.52
C ASN A 402 -24.68 -9.71 40.27
N ASN A 403 -23.89 -10.59 39.67
CA ASN A 403 -23.26 -10.33 38.38
C ASN A 403 -24.26 -10.58 37.25
N ALA A 404 -24.25 -9.73 36.22
CA ALA A 404 -25.09 -9.89 35.05
C ALA A 404 -24.83 -11.22 34.33
N ILE A 405 -23.57 -11.66 34.23
CA ILE A 405 -23.22 -12.92 33.56
C ILE A 405 -23.86 -14.11 34.28
N ASP A 406 -23.82 -14.13 35.61
CA ASP A 406 -24.33 -15.25 36.40
C ASP A 406 -25.87 -15.25 36.54
N SER A 407 -26.50 -14.11 36.25
CA SER A 407 -27.93 -13.88 36.51
C SER A 407 -28.80 -13.71 35.25
N GLY A 408 -28.32 -14.18 34.10
CA GLY A 408 -29.10 -14.24 32.85
C GLY A 408 -28.73 -13.20 31.77
N GLY A 409 -27.63 -12.49 31.94
CA GLY A 409 -27.08 -11.56 30.95
C GLY A 409 -27.66 -10.15 31.00
N LEU A 410 -27.51 -9.42 29.91
CA LEU A 410 -27.97 -8.05 29.68
C LEU A 410 -28.80 -7.98 28.40
N HIS A 411 -29.80 -7.10 28.37
CA HIS A 411 -30.54 -6.77 27.15
C HIS A 411 -29.89 -5.59 26.44
N LEU A 412 -29.49 -4.57 27.21
CA LEU A 412 -28.86 -3.35 26.72
C LEU A 412 -27.62 -3.03 27.55
N LEU A 413 -26.54 -2.67 26.87
CA LEU A 413 -25.28 -2.22 27.45
C LEU A 413 -24.95 -0.84 26.90
N LEU A 414 -24.99 0.17 27.78
CA LEU A 414 -24.52 1.51 27.47
C LEU A 414 -23.00 1.55 27.61
N ILE A 415 -22.29 1.90 26.54
CA ILE A 415 -20.83 1.78 26.46
C ILE A 415 -20.18 3.17 26.40
N PRO A 416 -19.20 3.47 27.27
CA PRO A 416 -18.37 4.66 27.17
C PRO A 416 -17.22 4.48 26.19
N GLY A 417 -16.62 5.59 25.79
CA GLY A 417 -15.50 5.62 24.85
C GLY A 417 -15.02 7.04 24.62
N LEU A 418 -13.88 7.15 23.94
CA LEU A 418 -13.26 8.43 23.62
C LEU A 418 -13.63 8.87 22.20
N ALA A 419 -13.65 7.96 21.23
CA ALA A 419 -14.04 8.27 19.86
C ALA A 419 -14.94 7.20 19.27
N PHE A 420 -15.84 7.60 18.39
CA PHE A 420 -16.81 6.73 17.75
C PHE A 420 -17.01 7.10 16.28
N THR A 421 -17.42 6.13 15.48
CA THR A 421 -17.95 6.37 14.13
C THR A 421 -19.43 6.01 14.10
N THR A 422 -20.18 6.60 13.17
CA THR A 422 -21.59 6.22 12.92
C THR A 422 -21.74 4.79 12.38
N THR A 423 -20.65 4.21 11.89
CA THR A 423 -20.56 2.82 11.43
C THR A 423 -20.28 1.80 12.53
N GLY A 424 -20.19 2.23 13.80
CA GLY A 424 -20.05 1.33 14.95
C GLY A 424 -18.62 1.03 15.39
N LYS A 425 -17.61 1.75 14.89
CA LYS A 425 -16.24 1.66 15.43
C LYS A 425 -16.13 2.44 16.73
N ARG A 426 -15.34 1.94 17.67
CA ARG A 426 -15.12 2.56 18.99
C ARG A 426 -13.64 2.58 19.39
N CYS A 427 -13.16 3.72 19.88
CA CYS A 427 -11.87 3.84 20.55
C CYS A 427 -12.06 4.08 22.06
N GLY A 428 -11.74 3.08 22.88
CA GLY A 428 -11.76 3.20 24.34
C GLY A 428 -10.48 3.81 24.94
N ARG A 429 -10.39 3.82 26.27
CA ARG A 429 -9.24 4.38 27.03
C ARG A 429 -7.94 3.55 26.96
N GLY A 430 -7.99 2.34 26.37
CA GLY A 430 -6.81 1.54 26.03
C GLY A 430 -6.59 0.27 26.84
N LYS A 431 -7.39 0.02 27.89
CA LYS A 431 -7.32 -1.22 28.68
C LYS A 431 -8.15 -2.38 28.13
N GLY A 432 -9.03 -2.13 27.16
CA GLY A 432 -9.82 -3.18 26.49
C GLY A 432 -10.91 -3.82 27.34
N TYR A 433 -11.29 -3.26 28.50
CA TYR A 433 -12.29 -3.86 29.41
C TYR A 433 -13.60 -4.22 28.71
N TYR A 434 -14.20 -3.28 27.97
CA TYR A 434 -15.46 -3.52 27.26
C TYR A 434 -15.32 -4.53 26.12
N ASP A 435 -14.19 -4.51 25.40
CA ASP A 435 -13.92 -5.46 24.31
C ASP A 435 -13.79 -6.88 24.86
N ASN A 436 -13.06 -7.04 25.97
CA ASN A 436 -12.92 -8.32 26.67
C ASN A 436 -14.25 -8.81 27.26
N TYR A 437 -15.02 -7.90 27.89
CA TYR A 437 -16.33 -8.24 28.45
C TYR A 437 -17.29 -8.72 27.37
N LEU A 438 -17.38 -8.02 26.23
CA LEU A 438 -18.25 -8.40 25.11
C LEU A 438 -17.85 -9.75 24.50
N LYS A 439 -16.55 -10.01 24.32
CA LYS A 439 -16.05 -11.31 23.86
C LYS A 439 -16.43 -12.44 24.82
N ASN A 440 -16.25 -12.22 26.12
CA ASN A 440 -16.63 -13.21 27.13
C ASN A 440 -18.15 -13.44 27.15
N TYR A 441 -18.93 -12.36 27.10
CA TYR A 441 -20.38 -12.41 27.06
C TYR A 441 -20.89 -13.21 25.85
N GLU A 442 -20.37 -12.93 24.66
CA GLU A 442 -20.72 -13.63 23.43
C GLU A 442 -20.32 -15.12 23.49
N SER A 443 -19.17 -15.43 24.08
CA SER A 443 -18.74 -16.82 24.31
C SER A 443 -19.72 -17.59 25.20
N ILE A 444 -20.25 -16.96 26.25
CA ILE A 444 -21.16 -17.58 27.23
C ILE A 444 -22.59 -17.68 26.67
N PHE A 445 -23.15 -16.58 26.18
CA PHE A 445 -24.56 -16.51 25.79
C PHE A 445 -24.83 -16.84 24.31
N LYS A 446 -23.78 -16.99 23.48
CA LYS A 446 -23.87 -17.17 22.02
C LYS A 446 -24.66 -16.06 21.31
N LYS A 447 -24.75 -14.90 21.96
CA LYS A 447 -25.36 -13.67 21.46
C LYS A 447 -24.72 -12.48 22.19
N ARG A 448 -24.88 -11.30 21.62
CA ARG A 448 -24.46 -10.03 22.24
C ARG A 448 -25.66 -9.27 22.80
N PRO A 449 -25.48 -8.47 23.87
CA PRO A 449 -26.48 -7.48 24.25
C PRO A 449 -26.51 -6.39 23.18
N ILE A 450 -27.62 -5.65 23.09
CA ILE A 450 -27.63 -4.43 22.28
C ILE A 450 -26.64 -3.44 22.91
N THR A 451 -25.78 -2.85 22.10
CA THR A 451 -24.73 -1.94 22.53
C THR A 451 -24.95 -0.54 21.98
N ILE A 452 -25.16 0.42 22.88
CA ILE A 452 -25.36 1.82 22.52
C ILE A 452 -24.28 2.67 23.20
N ALA A 453 -23.47 3.36 22.41
CA ALA A 453 -22.56 4.37 22.94
C ALA A 453 -23.28 5.70 23.17
N LEU A 454 -22.91 6.39 24.24
CA LEU A 454 -23.33 7.76 24.53
C LEU A 454 -22.11 8.67 24.33
N ALA A 455 -22.23 9.66 23.45
CA ALA A 455 -21.11 10.47 23.03
C ALA A 455 -21.47 11.97 22.95
N PHE A 456 -20.52 12.82 23.26
CA PHE A 456 -20.56 14.21 22.80
C PHE A 456 -20.34 14.26 21.29
N LYS A 457 -20.88 15.28 20.60
CA LYS A 457 -20.68 15.44 19.14
C LYS A 457 -19.19 15.56 18.77
N GLU A 458 -18.36 16.08 19.68
CA GLU A 458 -16.91 16.22 19.53
C GLU A 458 -16.17 14.88 19.50
N GLN A 459 -16.83 13.79 19.88
CA GLN A 459 -16.28 12.42 19.89
C GLN A 459 -16.65 11.62 18.62
N ILE A 460 -17.37 12.24 17.68
CA ILE A 460 -17.79 11.59 16.43
C ILE A 460 -16.80 11.88 15.31
N PHE A 461 -16.41 10.83 14.59
CA PHE A 461 -15.45 10.86 13.49
C PHE A 461 -15.99 10.10 12.27
N ASP A 462 -15.55 10.50 11.09
CA ASP A 462 -15.85 9.76 9.85
C ASP A 462 -15.22 8.37 9.88
N ASP A 463 -13.96 8.28 10.35
CA ASP A 463 -13.28 7.01 10.59
C ASP A 463 -12.30 7.10 11.76
N ILE A 464 -12.01 5.94 12.39
CA ILE A 464 -11.04 5.81 13.47
C ILE A 464 -10.21 4.52 13.32
N PRO A 465 -8.94 4.50 13.78
CA PRO A 465 -8.11 3.31 13.78
C PRO A 465 -8.67 2.22 14.68
N THR A 466 -8.79 1.01 14.14
CA THR A 466 -9.21 -0.21 14.84
C THR A 466 -8.17 -1.30 14.70
N THR A 467 -8.30 -2.31 15.56
CA THR A 467 -7.51 -3.55 15.60
C THR A 467 -8.49 -4.72 15.56
N ASP A 468 -8.04 -5.91 15.18
CA ASP A 468 -8.90 -7.11 15.09
C ASP A 468 -9.52 -7.52 16.45
N ASN A 469 -8.99 -6.95 17.53
CA ASN A 469 -9.46 -7.18 18.88
C ASN A 469 -10.56 -6.24 19.36
N ASP A 470 -10.88 -5.16 18.63
CA ASP A 470 -11.94 -4.25 19.04
C ASP A 470 -13.32 -4.81 18.69
N MET A 471 -14.25 -4.68 19.62
CA MET A 471 -15.64 -5.10 19.38
C MET A 471 -16.45 -3.92 18.82
N PRO A 472 -17.12 -4.08 17.66
CA PRO A 472 -18.00 -3.04 17.12
C PRO A 472 -19.21 -2.85 18.02
N ILE A 473 -19.80 -1.67 18.00
CA ILE A 473 -21.06 -1.33 18.70
C ILE A 473 -22.22 -1.19 17.72
N ASP A 474 -23.45 -1.38 18.21
CA ASP A 474 -24.65 -1.39 17.36
C ASP A 474 -25.12 0.03 17.02
N ALA A 475 -24.98 0.97 17.96
CA ALA A 475 -25.35 2.36 17.73
C ALA A 475 -24.51 3.34 18.58
N VAL A 476 -24.45 4.60 18.12
CA VAL A 476 -23.94 5.74 18.88
C VAL A 476 -25.01 6.83 18.92
N LEU A 477 -25.27 7.36 20.11
CA LEU A 477 -26.16 8.50 20.33
C LEU A 477 -25.34 9.72 20.70
N TYR A 478 -25.60 10.81 19.98
CA TYR A 478 -24.97 12.10 20.17
C TYR A 478 -25.97 13.22 19.80
N GLU A 479 -25.60 14.46 20.07
CA GLU A 479 -26.32 15.62 19.55
C GLU A 479 -26.03 15.76 18.05
N ASP A 480 -27.04 15.51 17.22
CA ASP A 480 -26.98 15.76 15.78
C ASP A 480 -27.11 17.27 15.54
N LYS A 481 -26.52 17.78 14.45
CA LYS A 481 -26.66 19.19 14.06
C LYS A 481 -28.09 19.58 13.72
#